data_AF-A0A4Y2TYR4-F1
#
_entry.id   AF-A0A4Y2TYR4-F1
#
_cell.length_a   1.000
_cell.length_b   1.000
_cell.length_c   1.000
_cell.angle_alpha   90.00
_cell.angle_beta   90.00
_cell.angle_gamma   90.00
#
_symmetry.space_group_name_H-M   'P 1'
#
loop_
_entity.id
_entity.type
_entity.pdbx_description
1 polymer ?
#
loop_
_entity_poly.entity_id
_entity_poly.type
_entity_poly.pdbx_seq_one_letter_code
_entity_poly.pdbx_strand_id
1 'polypeptide(L)'
;MVKALTCFDPSIAANDNCRKLRIRKLLTTLEEHRHISSLLADQAEKQFHLICSESALQEELKAFSCHTQRVDQFWSHLFKRYPNTDAIQSVMEMVMIFFHGNSNVERGFSVNKECVVDNMKEETLIAQRLVYDGVMDHGKDIGNMDISKSLIHSYKNARSRLTEETKKREREDLENKVHKSKKRKLYLEKKELEFKIAKIKENATKEVEALTEEINSLNNTKL
;
A
#
# COMPACT_ATOMS: atom_id res chain seq x y z
N MET A 1 -3.22 -17.02 -9.84
CA MET A 1 -2.09 -16.16 -10.26
C MET A 1 -0.83 -16.38 -9.44
N VAL A 2 -0.83 -16.19 -8.10
CA VAL A 2 0.37 -16.35 -7.22
C VAL A 2 1.12 -17.68 -7.40
N LYS A 3 0.42 -18.83 -7.40
CA LYS A 3 1.07 -20.14 -7.63
C LYS A 3 1.64 -20.32 -9.05
N ALA A 4 1.16 -19.58 -10.05
CA ALA A 4 1.69 -19.66 -11.42
C ALA A 4 2.98 -18.82 -11.56
N LEU A 5 3.06 -17.69 -10.86
CA LEU A 5 4.22 -16.78 -10.84
C LEU A 5 5.49 -17.42 -10.30
N THR A 6 5.34 -18.36 -9.38
CA THR A 6 6.46 -19.14 -8.84
C THR A 6 7.17 -20.04 -9.89
N CYS A 7 6.73 -20.05 -11.15
CA CYS A 7 7.52 -20.67 -12.23
C CYS A 7 8.90 -19.99 -12.40
N PHE A 8 9.03 -18.71 -12.04
CA PHE A 8 10.30 -17.97 -12.02
C PHE A 8 11.07 -18.10 -10.70
N ASP A 9 10.60 -18.87 -9.72
CA ASP A 9 11.45 -19.24 -8.59
C ASP A 9 12.49 -20.26 -9.08
N PRO A 10 13.80 -19.99 -8.99
CA PRO A 10 14.83 -20.91 -9.46
C PRO A 10 14.72 -22.33 -8.92
N SER A 11 14.29 -22.48 -7.66
CA SER A 11 14.11 -23.80 -7.02
C SER A 11 12.99 -24.60 -7.69
N ILE A 12 11.96 -23.91 -8.18
CA ILE A 12 10.80 -24.49 -8.85
C ILE A 12 11.08 -24.69 -10.34
N ALA A 13 11.82 -23.77 -10.98
CA ALA A 13 12.27 -23.87 -12.36
C ALA A 13 13.23 -25.05 -12.58
N ALA A 14 13.97 -25.45 -11.54
CA ALA A 14 14.79 -26.66 -11.53
C ALA A 14 13.95 -27.95 -11.66
N ASN A 15 12.71 -27.95 -11.15
CA ASN A 15 11.84 -29.13 -11.23
C ASN A 15 11.01 -29.11 -12.53
N ASP A 16 11.32 -30.03 -13.46
CA ASP A 16 10.69 -30.07 -14.78
C ASP A 16 9.15 -30.14 -14.75
N ASN A 17 8.59 -31.01 -13.91
CA ASN A 17 7.14 -31.17 -13.77
C ASN A 17 6.47 -29.90 -13.22
N CYS A 18 7.05 -29.31 -12.17
CA CYS A 18 6.52 -28.10 -11.58
C CYS A 18 6.63 -26.90 -12.53
N ARG A 19 7.78 -26.77 -13.21
CA ARG A 19 8.05 -25.73 -14.18
C ARG A 19 7.03 -25.73 -15.31
N LYS A 20 6.87 -26.88 -16.00
CA LYS A 20 5.92 -27.06 -17.13
C LYS A 20 4.50 -26.70 -16.74
N LEU A 21 4.04 -27.19 -15.59
CA LEU A 21 2.69 -26.91 -15.13
C LEU A 21 2.47 -25.41 -14.82
N ARG A 22 3.43 -24.78 -14.15
CA ARG A 22 3.28 -23.41 -13.65
C ARG A 22 3.50 -22.36 -14.74
N ILE A 23 4.45 -22.56 -15.66
CA ILE A 23 4.65 -21.63 -16.79
C ILE A 23 3.44 -21.64 -17.71
N ARG A 24 2.89 -22.82 -18.04
CA ARG A 24 1.68 -22.92 -18.87
C ARG A 24 0.51 -22.23 -18.21
N LYS A 25 0.29 -22.48 -16.92
CA LYS A 25 -0.77 -21.80 -16.16
C LYS A 25 -0.59 -20.28 -16.14
N LEU A 26 0.64 -19.78 -16.04
CA LEU A 26 0.93 -18.35 -16.07
C LEU A 26 0.58 -17.77 -17.44
N LEU A 27 1.09 -18.37 -18.52
CA LEU A 27 0.89 -17.90 -19.88
C LEU A 27 -0.59 -17.92 -20.29
N THR A 28 -1.32 -19.01 -19.99
CA THR A 28 -2.78 -19.07 -20.22
C THR A 28 -3.51 -17.97 -19.47
N THR A 29 -3.14 -17.69 -18.21
CA THR A 29 -3.76 -16.60 -17.44
C THR A 29 -3.49 -15.24 -18.11
N LEU A 30 -2.26 -14.99 -18.57
CA LEU A 30 -1.90 -13.73 -19.22
C LEU A 30 -2.60 -13.56 -20.58
N GLU A 31 -2.80 -14.65 -21.32
CA GLU A 31 -3.53 -14.67 -22.59
C GLU A 31 -5.03 -14.42 -22.38
N GLU A 32 -5.66 -15.08 -21.40
CA GLU A 32 -7.07 -14.88 -21.03
C GLU A 32 -7.37 -13.40 -20.69
N HIS A 33 -6.44 -12.74 -20.01
CA HIS A 33 -6.54 -11.32 -19.65
C HIS A 33 -6.06 -10.37 -20.76
N ARG A 34 -5.72 -10.90 -21.94
CA ARG A 34 -5.23 -10.16 -23.12
C ARG A 34 -3.98 -9.31 -22.84
N HIS A 35 -3.14 -9.74 -21.90
CA HIS A 35 -1.86 -9.09 -21.62
C HIS A 35 -0.76 -9.49 -22.61
N ILE A 36 -0.86 -10.70 -23.18
CA ILE A 36 0.06 -11.23 -24.20
C ILE A 36 -0.73 -11.88 -25.34
N SER A 37 -0.10 -12.00 -26.52
CA SER A 37 -0.65 -12.75 -27.64
C SER A 37 -0.37 -14.25 -27.52
N SER A 38 -1.18 -15.08 -28.17
CA SER A 38 -0.96 -16.53 -28.27
C SER A 38 0.42 -16.88 -28.84
N LEU A 39 0.86 -16.15 -29.86
CA LEU A 39 2.19 -16.31 -30.45
C LEU A 39 3.31 -16.05 -29.44
N LEU A 40 3.19 -14.99 -28.65
CA LEU A 40 4.18 -14.65 -27.62
C LEU A 40 4.20 -15.71 -26.50
N ALA A 41 3.03 -16.21 -26.11
CA ALA A 41 2.90 -17.28 -25.12
C ALA A 41 3.61 -18.56 -25.57
N ASP A 42 3.35 -19.03 -26.79
CA ASP A 42 3.98 -20.23 -27.34
C ASP A 42 5.50 -20.09 -27.48
N GLN A 43 5.97 -18.91 -27.88
CA GLN A 43 7.41 -18.61 -27.99
C GLN A 43 8.06 -18.59 -26.60
N ALA A 44 7.46 -17.93 -25.62
CA ALA A 44 7.97 -17.86 -24.26
C ALA A 44 8.02 -19.24 -23.59
N GLU A 45 6.99 -20.09 -23.79
CA GLU A 45 6.98 -21.47 -23.27
C GLU A 45 8.14 -22.29 -23.84
N LYS A 46 8.34 -22.23 -25.16
CA LYS A 46 9.43 -22.94 -25.84
C LYS A 46 10.81 -22.47 -25.38
N GLN A 47 11.02 -21.16 -25.32
CA GLN A 47 12.28 -20.56 -24.87
C GLN A 47 12.60 -20.97 -23.42
N PHE A 48 11.61 -20.86 -22.52
CA PHE A 48 11.80 -21.21 -21.12
C PHE A 48 12.12 -22.69 -20.92
N HIS A 49 11.48 -23.58 -21.67
CA HIS A 49 11.79 -25.01 -21.63
C HIS A 49 13.15 -25.37 -22.20
N LEU A 50 13.59 -24.68 -23.25
CA LEU A 50 14.91 -24.91 -23.85
C LEU A 50 16.01 -24.52 -22.86
N ILE A 51 15.94 -23.30 -22.35
CA ILE A 51 16.94 -22.73 -21.42
C ILE A 51 17.01 -23.57 -20.15
N CYS A 52 15.87 -23.84 -19.50
CA CYS A 52 15.86 -24.59 -18.26
C CYS A 52 16.11 -26.10 -18.44
N SER A 53 16.29 -26.61 -19.66
CA SER A 53 16.74 -27.98 -19.91
C SER A 53 18.26 -28.13 -19.97
N GLU A 54 19.01 -27.02 -20.00
CA GLU A 54 20.47 -27.05 -20.01
C GLU A 54 21.05 -27.46 -18.65
N SER A 55 22.01 -28.39 -18.67
CA SER A 55 22.61 -28.96 -17.45
C SER A 55 23.36 -27.93 -16.61
N ALA A 56 24.09 -27.01 -17.24
CA ALA A 56 24.81 -25.94 -16.55
C ALA A 56 23.84 -25.02 -15.78
N LEU A 57 22.70 -24.69 -16.41
CA LEU A 57 21.70 -23.86 -15.75
C LEU A 57 20.99 -24.61 -14.62
N GLN A 58 20.75 -25.92 -14.75
CA GLN A 58 20.14 -26.70 -13.68
C GLN A 58 20.95 -26.69 -12.38
N GLU A 59 22.27 -26.62 -12.46
CA GLU A 59 23.14 -26.46 -11.29
C GLU A 59 23.05 -25.04 -10.71
N GLU A 60 23.07 -24.00 -11.55
CA GLU A 60 22.89 -22.61 -11.12
C GLU A 60 21.50 -22.37 -10.47
N LEU A 61 20.44 -22.99 -10.99
CA LEU A 61 19.09 -22.91 -10.43
C LEU A 61 18.99 -23.57 -9.04
N LYS A 62 19.69 -24.69 -8.83
CA LYS A 62 19.74 -25.39 -7.53
C LYS A 62 20.63 -24.69 -6.51
N ALA A 63 21.68 -24.01 -6.98
CA ALA A 63 22.59 -23.23 -6.13
C ALA A 63 22.02 -21.85 -5.74
N PHE A 64 20.94 -21.41 -6.38
CA PHE A 64 20.32 -20.12 -6.10
C PHE A 64 19.79 -20.05 -4.66
N SER A 65 20.08 -18.93 -4.00
CA SER A 65 19.52 -18.58 -2.69
C SER A 65 18.91 -17.18 -2.73
N CYS A 66 17.64 -17.08 -2.33
CA CYS A 66 16.93 -15.81 -2.24
C CYS A 66 17.50 -14.86 -1.15
N HIS A 67 18.37 -15.37 -0.28
CA HIS A 67 19.06 -14.56 0.74
C HIS A 67 20.29 -13.84 0.19
N THR A 68 20.90 -14.35 -0.88
CA THR A 68 22.15 -13.81 -1.44
C THR A 68 21.92 -13.06 -2.74
N GLN A 69 20.92 -13.46 -3.54
CA GLN A 69 20.65 -12.86 -4.85
C GLN A 69 19.15 -12.62 -5.07
N ARG A 70 18.82 -11.52 -5.74
CA ARG A 70 17.44 -11.26 -6.17
C ARG A 70 17.08 -12.05 -7.42
N VAL A 71 15.82 -12.52 -7.48
CA VAL A 71 15.28 -13.33 -8.59
C VAL A 71 15.32 -12.57 -9.93
N ASP A 72 14.94 -11.29 -9.95
CA ASP A 72 14.98 -10.45 -11.16
C ASP A 72 16.39 -10.25 -11.71
N GLN A 73 17.38 -10.05 -10.83
CA GLN A 73 18.79 -9.92 -11.22
C GLN A 73 19.36 -11.24 -11.74
N PHE A 74 18.96 -12.37 -11.14
CA PHE A 74 19.35 -13.69 -11.59
C PHE A 74 18.87 -13.96 -13.02
N TRP A 75 17.56 -13.80 -13.27
CA TRP A 75 16.99 -14.05 -14.60
C TRP A 75 17.46 -13.06 -15.66
N SER A 76 17.62 -11.77 -15.32
CA SER A 76 18.13 -10.79 -16.28
C SER A 76 19.59 -11.03 -16.70
N HIS A 77 20.44 -11.53 -15.80
CA HIS A 77 21.79 -11.97 -16.17
C HIS A 77 21.77 -13.20 -17.07
N LEU A 78 20.87 -14.14 -16.75
CA LEU A 78 20.71 -15.38 -17.48
C LEU A 78 20.22 -15.13 -18.91
N PHE A 79 19.19 -14.32 -19.09
CA PHE A 79 18.67 -13.98 -20.43
C PHE A 79 19.68 -13.21 -21.29
N LYS A 80 20.61 -12.47 -20.69
CA LYS A 80 21.73 -11.86 -21.44
C LYS A 80 22.78 -12.87 -21.92
N ARG A 81 22.88 -14.04 -21.27
CA ARG A 81 23.87 -15.08 -21.59
C ARG A 81 23.39 -16.00 -22.71
N TYR A 82 22.09 -16.22 -22.82
CA TYR A 82 21.51 -17.13 -23.80
C TYR A 82 20.92 -16.37 -24.99
N PRO A 83 21.13 -16.85 -26.23
CA PRO A 83 20.46 -16.27 -27.40
C PRO A 83 18.97 -16.67 -27.43
N ASN A 84 18.15 -15.88 -28.11
CA ASN A 84 16.73 -16.15 -28.35
C ASN A 84 15.87 -16.24 -27.07
N THR A 85 16.02 -15.30 -26.14
CA THR A 85 15.23 -15.24 -24.91
C THR A 85 14.23 -14.08 -24.88
N ASP A 86 14.03 -13.39 -25.99
CA ASP A 86 13.28 -12.13 -26.04
C ASP A 86 11.82 -12.27 -25.58
N ALA A 87 11.17 -13.38 -25.94
CA ALA A 87 9.77 -13.61 -25.60
C ALA A 87 9.60 -13.92 -24.11
N ILE A 88 10.41 -14.82 -23.55
CA ILE A 88 10.37 -15.14 -22.12
C ILE A 88 10.83 -13.96 -21.26
N GLN A 89 11.81 -13.20 -21.73
CA GLN A 89 12.26 -11.98 -21.05
C GLN A 89 11.13 -10.93 -21.02
N SER A 90 10.42 -10.72 -22.14
CA SER A 90 9.29 -9.80 -22.19
C SER A 90 8.16 -10.20 -21.22
N VAL A 91 7.84 -11.49 -21.15
CA VAL A 91 6.86 -12.02 -20.19
C VAL A 91 7.33 -11.84 -18.75
N MET A 92 8.61 -12.09 -18.48
CA MET A 92 9.20 -11.94 -17.15
C MET A 92 9.20 -10.48 -16.70
N GLU A 93 9.59 -9.54 -17.56
CA GLU A 93 9.57 -8.11 -17.27
C GLU A 93 8.14 -7.64 -16.95
N MET A 94 7.17 -8.03 -17.78
CA MET A 94 5.75 -7.73 -17.56
C MET A 94 5.26 -8.25 -16.21
N VAL A 95 5.56 -9.52 -15.90
CA VAL A 95 5.25 -10.15 -14.63
C VAL A 95 5.92 -9.40 -13.47
N MET A 96 7.21 -9.12 -13.56
CA MET A 96 7.94 -8.44 -12.48
C MET A 96 7.42 -7.03 -12.22
N ILE A 97 6.94 -6.32 -13.25
CA ILE A 97 6.29 -5.01 -13.11
C ILE A 97 4.93 -5.15 -12.42
N PHE A 98 4.07 -6.07 -12.86
CA PHE A 98 2.74 -6.26 -12.27
C PHE A 98 2.80 -6.70 -10.80
N PHE A 99 3.81 -7.48 -10.42
CA PHE A 99 3.92 -8.05 -9.08
C PHE A 99 4.99 -7.35 -8.20
N HIS A 100 5.61 -6.27 -8.71
CA HIS A 100 6.57 -5.44 -7.95
C HIS A 100 5.94 -4.79 -6.70
N GLY A 101 4.61 -4.67 -6.68
CA GLY A 101 3.84 -3.97 -5.64
C GLY A 101 3.79 -4.64 -4.26
N ASN A 102 4.26 -5.89 -4.10
CA ASN A 102 4.16 -6.59 -2.80
C ASN A 102 5.51 -7.02 -2.18
N SER A 103 6.62 -7.04 -2.91
CA SER A 103 7.86 -7.60 -2.34
C SER A 103 8.57 -6.68 -1.32
N ASN A 104 8.53 -5.36 -1.53
CA ASN A 104 9.06 -4.40 -0.55
C ASN A 104 8.11 -4.19 0.63
N VAL A 105 6.79 -4.24 0.38
CA VAL A 105 5.79 -4.07 1.45
C VAL A 105 5.77 -5.32 2.35
N GLU A 106 5.89 -6.53 1.80
CA GLU A 106 6.00 -7.78 2.59
C GLU A 106 7.34 -7.90 3.33
N ARG A 107 8.46 -7.43 2.77
CA ARG A 107 9.70 -7.25 3.57
C ARG A 107 9.48 -6.26 4.70
N GLY A 108 8.84 -5.12 4.42
CA GLY A 108 8.44 -4.14 5.44
C GLY A 108 7.58 -4.77 6.53
N PHE A 109 6.65 -5.66 6.18
CA PHE A 109 5.83 -6.40 7.14
C PHE A 109 6.62 -7.45 7.93
N SER A 110 7.52 -8.20 7.30
CA SER A 110 8.35 -9.20 8.00
C SER A 110 9.36 -8.56 8.94
N VAL A 111 9.94 -7.44 8.53
CA VAL A 111 10.83 -6.62 9.36
C VAL A 111 10.05 -5.91 10.46
N ASN A 112 8.85 -5.40 10.16
CA ASN A 112 7.95 -4.86 11.18
C ASN A 112 7.50 -5.95 12.16
N LYS A 113 7.37 -7.22 11.77
CA LYS A 113 6.99 -8.30 12.69
C LYS A 113 7.99 -8.47 13.86
N GLU A 114 9.27 -8.14 13.65
CA GLU A 114 10.28 -8.13 14.71
C GLU A 114 10.19 -6.88 15.61
N CYS A 115 9.61 -5.77 15.11
CA CYS A 115 9.44 -4.51 15.83
C CYS A 115 8.00 -4.26 16.32
N VAL A 116 7.02 -5.11 15.99
CA VAL A 116 5.61 -4.92 16.32
C VAL A 116 5.27 -5.76 17.55
N VAL A 117 4.88 -5.08 18.62
CA VAL A 117 4.22 -5.67 19.79
C VAL A 117 2.77 -5.19 19.79
N ASP A 118 1.84 -6.05 20.20
CA ASP A 118 0.42 -5.71 20.31
C ASP A 118 0.22 -4.43 21.15
N ASN A 119 -0.62 -3.51 20.65
CA ASN A 119 -0.94 -2.20 21.26
C ASN A 119 0.15 -1.10 21.19
N MET A 120 1.11 -1.21 20.27
CA MET A 120 2.02 -0.09 20.00
C MET A 120 1.35 1.04 19.19
N LYS A 121 1.65 2.28 19.57
CA LYS A 121 1.33 3.45 18.74
C LYS A 121 2.33 3.58 17.59
N GLU A 122 1.90 4.17 16.48
CA GLU A 122 2.71 4.40 15.29
C GLU A 122 4.03 5.13 15.63
N GLU A 123 3.99 6.14 16.49
CA GLU A 123 5.21 6.88 16.85
C GLU A 123 6.22 6.01 17.60
N THR A 124 5.75 5.05 18.40
CA THR A 124 6.63 4.09 19.09
C THR A 124 7.28 3.14 18.09
N LEU A 125 6.54 2.71 17.07
CA LEU A 125 7.05 1.85 16.01
C LEU A 125 8.13 2.57 15.18
N ILE A 126 7.87 3.82 14.80
CA ILE A 126 8.86 4.66 14.10
C ILE A 126 10.11 4.83 14.96
N ALA A 127 9.97 5.11 16.25
CA ALA A 127 11.10 5.27 17.15
C ALA A 127 11.94 3.99 17.29
N GLN A 128 11.29 2.83 17.44
CA GLN A 128 11.99 1.54 17.49
C GLN A 128 12.71 1.24 16.18
N ARG A 129 12.10 1.57 15.03
CA ARG A 129 12.71 1.39 13.73
C ARG A 129 13.97 2.23 13.56
N LEU A 130 13.92 3.50 13.97
CA LEU A 130 15.07 4.40 13.94
C LEU A 130 16.24 3.86 14.79
N VAL A 131 15.93 3.30 15.97
CA VAL A 131 16.96 2.67 16.83
C VAL A 131 17.53 1.42 16.17
N TYR A 132 16.68 0.56 15.62
CA TYR A 132 17.09 -0.66 14.93
C TYR A 132 18.00 -0.36 13.74
N ASP A 133 17.58 0.55 12.86
CA ASP A 133 18.35 0.94 11.68
C ASP A 133 19.70 1.55 12.09
N GLY A 134 19.71 2.43 13.10
CA GLY A 134 20.95 2.98 13.65
C GLY A 134 21.91 1.92 14.19
N VAL A 135 21.41 0.87 14.86
CA VAL A 135 22.25 -0.24 15.34
C VAL A 135 22.74 -1.12 14.19
N MET A 136 21.91 -1.36 13.18
CA MET A 136 22.27 -2.15 12.01
C MET A 136 23.34 -1.47 11.16
N ASP A 137 23.27 -0.15 10.98
CA ASP A 137 24.25 0.64 10.24
C ASP A 137 25.65 0.60 10.89
N HIS A 138 25.72 0.41 12.21
CA HIS A 138 26.98 0.27 12.96
C HIS A 138 27.53 -1.17 12.98
N GLY A 139 27.02 -2.06 12.13
CA GLY A 139 27.57 -3.41 11.96
C GLY A 139 27.18 -4.41 13.03
N LYS A 140 26.05 -4.19 13.73
CA LYS A 140 25.49 -5.04 14.81
C LYS A 140 26.33 -5.19 16.08
N ASP A 141 27.60 -4.76 16.07
CA ASP A 141 28.44 -4.74 17.26
C ASP A 141 28.18 -3.47 18.08
N ILE A 142 27.26 -3.58 19.04
CA ILE A 142 26.90 -2.50 19.95
C ILE A 142 28.08 -2.13 20.86
N GLY A 143 29.02 -3.06 21.10
CA GLY A 143 30.17 -2.86 21.98
C GLY A 143 31.19 -1.83 21.45
N ASN A 144 31.21 -1.62 20.13
CA ASN A 144 32.13 -0.71 19.45
C ASN A 144 31.46 0.61 19.01
N MET A 145 30.24 0.90 19.48
CA MET A 145 29.53 2.13 19.15
C MET A 145 30.07 3.31 19.97
N ASP A 146 30.58 4.33 19.29
CA ASP A 146 31.05 5.57 19.93
C ASP A 146 29.89 6.34 20.59
N ILE A 147 29.83 6.29 21.93
CA ILE A 147 28.82 7.03 22.70
C ILE A 147 29.17 8.52 22.70
N SER A 148 28.55 9.26 21.80
CA SER A 148 28.69 10.71 21.72
C SER A 148 28.07 11.44 22.93
N LYS A 149 28.62 12.63 23.27
CA LYS A 149 28.07 13.49 24.33
C LYS A 149 26.63 13.93 24.06
N SER A 150 26.25 14.08 22.78
CA SER A 150 24.89 14.43 22.37
C SER A 150 23.90 13.28 22.64
N LEU A 151 24.32 12.02 22.49
CA LEU A 151 23.52 10.85 22.83
C LEU A 151 23.26 10.79 24.35
N ILE A 152 24.29 11.01 25.16
CA ILE A 152 24.17 11.06 26.63
C ILE A 152 23.21 12.18 27.07
N HIS A 153 23.33 13.37 26.47
CA HIS A 153 22.45 14.48 26.80
C HIS A 153 21.00 14.21 26.38
N SER A 154 20.80 13.62 25.20
CA SER A 154 19.46 13.24 24.71
C SER A 154 18.81 12.21 25.63
N TYR A 155 19.55 11.19 26.08
CA TYR A 155 19.07 10.20 27.03
C TYR A 155 18.67 10.83 28.38
N LYS A 156 19.55 11.67 28.95
CA LYS A 156 19.28 12.34 30.24
C LYS A 156 18.01 13.19 30.20
N ASN A 157 17.73 13.84 29.07
CA ASN A 157 16.57 14.70 28.91
C ASN A 157 15.31 13.97 28.41
N ALA A 158 15.40 12.70 28.03
CA ALA A 158 14.30 11.97 27.39
C ALA A 158 13.03 11.97 28.26
N ARG A 159 13.18 11.81 29.58
CA ARG A 159 12.04 11.81 30.51
C ARG A 159 11.34 13.16 30.60
N SER A 160 12.11 14.25 30.60
CA SER A 160 11.57 15.60 30.62
C SER A 160 10.80 15.89 29.32
N ARG A 161 11.39 15.58 28.17
CA ARG A 161 10.73 15.71 26.85
C ARG A 161 9.43 14.91 26.78
N LEU A 162 9.44 13.66 27.24
CA LEU A 162 8.23 12.83 27.30
C LEU A 162 7.13 13.49 28.14
N THR A 163 7.49 14.05 29.28
CA THR A 163 6.54 14.70 30.19
C THR A 163 5.93 15.95 29.55
N GLU A 164 6.75 16.75 28.86
CA GLU A 164 6.29 17.96 28.14
C GLU A 164 5.36 17.61 26.97
N GLU A 165 5.74 16.63 26.15
CA GLU A 165 4.94 16.16 25.02
C GLU A 165 3.61 15.54 25.47
N THR A 166 3.59 14.80 26.59
CA THR A 166 2.35 14.25 27.14
C THR A 166 1.40 15.37 27.56
N LYS A 167 1.90 16.38 28.30
CA LYS A 167 1.12 17.54 28.69
C LYS A 167 0.62 18.36 27.49
N LYS A 168 1.41 18.44 26.43
CA LYS A 168 1.02 19.13 25.18
C LYS A 168 -0.13 18.40 24.50
N ARG A 169 -0.03 17.08 24.33
CA ARG A 169 -1.10 16.24 23.77
C ARG A 169 -2.39 16.33 24.58
N GLU A 170 -2.31 16.33 25.91
CA GLU A 170 -3.48 16.51 26.79
C GLU A 170 -4.18 17.86 26.57
N ARG A 171 -3.42 18.94 26.38
CA ARG A 171 -3.97 20.27 26.06
C ARG A 171 -4.64 20.28 24.69
N GLU A 172 -3.97 19.75 23.67
CA GLU A 172 -4.50 19.66 22.30
C GLU A 172 -5.79 18.82 22.27
N ASP A 173 -5.84 17.70 22.99
CA ASP A 173 -7.04 16.86 23.11
C ASP A 173 -8.20 17.61 23.77
N LEU A 174 -7.93 18.41 24.80
CA LEU A 174 -8.94 19.21 25.46
C LEU A 174 -9.47 20.31 24.53
N GLU A 175 -8.58 21.01 23.83
CA GLU A 175 -8.93 22.03 22.85
C GLU A 175 -9.76 21.46 21.70
N ASN A 176 -9.37 20.29 21.18
CA ASN A 176 -10.08 19.57 20.13
C ASN A 176 -11.49 19.14 20.59
N LYS A 177 -11.63 18.65 21.84
CA LYS A 177 -12.95 18.32 22.42
C LYS A 177 -13.84 19.56 22.52
N VAL A 178 -13.29 20.68 23.00
CA VAL A 178 -14.02 21.95 23.08
C VAL A 178 -14.44 22.44 21.70
N HIS A 179 -13.53 22.39 20.71
CA HIS A 179 -13.80 22.80 19.34
C HIS A 179 -14.90 21.93 18.70
N LYS A 180 -14.81 20.60 18.87
CA LYS A 180 -15.83 19.66 18.38
C LYS A 180 -17.20 19.90 19.01
N SER A 181 -17.25 20.20 20.31
CA SER A 181 -18.48 20.57 21.02
C SER A 181 -19.09 21.86 20.47
N LYS A 182 -18.28 22.91 20.27
CA LYS A 182 -18.72 24.18 19.66
C LYS A 182 -19.25 23.96 18.24
N LYS A 183 -18.54 23.20 17.40
CA LYS A 183 -18.97 22.87 16.03
C LYS A 183 -20.31 22.14 16.02
N ARG A 184 -20.54 21.21 16.95
CA ARG A 184 -21.82 20.52 17.10
C ARG A 184 -22.96 21.46 17.48
N LYS A 185 -22.72 22.41 18.41
CA LYS A 185 -23.71 23.43 18.80
C LYS A 185 -24.09 24.32 17.61
N LEU A 186 -23.09 24.85 16.89
CA LEU A 186 -23.32 25.67 15.70
C LEU A 186 -24.08 24.93 14.60
N TYR A 187 -23.80 23.64 14.41
CA TYR A 187 -24.53 22.82 13.44
C TYR A 187 -26.02 22.67 13.80
N LEU A 188 -26.33 22.45 15.08
CA LEU A 188 -27.72 22.36 15.56
C LEU A 188 -28.43 23.70 15.39
N GLU A 189 -27.79 24.80 15.78
CA GLU A 189 -28.34 26.15 15.64
C GLU A 189 -28.62 26.51 14.17
N LYS A 190 -27.69 26.18 13.27
CA LYS A 190 -27.88 26.35 11.83
C LYS A 190 -29.12 25.58 11.33
N LYS A 191 -29.27 24.32 11.74
CA LYS A 191 -30.42 23.49 11.33
C LYS A 191 -31.75 24.05 11.85
N GLU A 192 -31.78 24.56 13.08
CA GLU A 192 -32.96 25.22 13.64
C GLU A 192 -33.33 26.50 12.88
N LEU A 193 -32.34 27.32 12.51
CA LEU A 193 -32.56 28.52 11.72
C LEU A 193 -33.08 28.19 10.32
N GLU A 194 -32.51 27.19 9.64
CA GLU A 194 -32.98 26.72 8.34
C GLU A 194 -34.45 26.27 8.40
N PHE A 195 -34.82 25.52 9.44
CA PHE A 195 -36.20 25.10 9.66
C PHE A 195 -37.15 26.30 9.88
N LYS A 196 -36.74 27.28 10.69
CA LYS A 196 -37.51 28.51 10.91
C LYS A 196 -37.70 29.31 9.61
N ILE A 197 -36.65 29.44 8.80
CA ILE A 197 -36.71 30.11 7.49
C ILE A 197 -37.69 29.40 6.56
N ALA A 198 -37.62 28.06 6.49
CA ALA A 198 -38.53 27.27 5.64
C ALA A 198 -40.00 27.48 6.05
N LYS A 199 -40.29 27.45 7.35
CA LYS A 199 -41.64 27.68 7.88
C LYS A 199 -42.16 29.09 7.57
N ILE A 200 -41.31 30.11 7.70
CA ILE A 200 -41.67 31.49 7.35
C ILE A 200 -41.97 31.62 5.86
N LYS A 201 -41.16 31.00 4.99
CA LYS A 201 -41.40 31.00 3.54
C LYS A 201 -42.72 30.31 3.17
N GLU A 202 -43.01 29.17 3.78
CA GLU A 202 -44.26 28.44 3.54
C GLU A 202 -45.49 29.25 3.98
N ASN A 203 -45.40 29.94 5.13
CA ASN A 203 -46.47 30.82 5.58
C ASN A 203 -46.66 32.01 4.61
N ALA A 204 -45.57 32.64 4.18
CA ALA A 204 -45.63 33.75 3.24
C ALA A 204 -46.22 33.33 1.88
N THR A 205 -45.91 32.13 1.37
CA THR A 205 -46.52 31.63 0.13
C THR A 205 -48.02 31.41 0.28
N LYS A 206 -48.46 30.85 1.41
CA LYS A 206 -49.90 30.66 1.69
C LYS A 206 -50.65 31.99 1.81
N GLU A 207 -50.03 33.00 2.44
CA GLU A 207 -50.60 34.35 2.52
C GLU A 207 -50.73 34.99 1.13
N VAL A 208 -49.70 34.86 0.27
CA VAL A 208 -49.77 35.33 -1.12
C VAL A 208 -50.87 34.62 -1.91
N GLU A 209 -50.98 33.30 -1.79
CA GLU A 209 -52.03 32.50 -2.43
C GLU A 209 -53.43 32.98 -2.00
N ALA A 210 -53.66 33.12 -0.69
CA ALA A 210 -54.94 33.61 -0.15
C ALA A 210 -55.29 35.02 -0.67
N LEU A 211 -54.32 35.95 -0.70
CA LEU A 211 -54.54 37.29 -1.25
C LEU A 211 -54.82 37.25 -2.76
N THR A 212 -54.18 36.38 -3.52
CA THR A 212 -54.46 36.23 -4.96
C THR A 212 -55.85 35.65 -5.23
N GLU A 213 -56.31 34.70 -4.41
CA GLU A 213 -57.67 34.17 -4.47
C GLU A 213 -58.71 35.26 -4.18
N GLU A 214 -58.46 36.08 -3.14
CA GLU A 214 -59.33 37.21 -2.78
C GLU A 214 -59.40 38.25 -3.91
N ILE A 215 -58.27 38.64 -4.50
CA ILE A 215 -58.22 39.56 -5.65
C ILE A 215 -59.01 39.00 -6.84
N ASN A 216 -58.85 37.72 -7.16
CA ASN A 216 -59.57 37.08 -8.26
C ASN A 216 -61.08 37.05 -8.00
N SER A 217 -61.50 36.77 -6.77
CA SER A 217 -62.92 36.78 -6.38
C SER A 217 -63.57 38.16 -6.54
N LEU A 218 -62.85 39.23 -6.15
CA LEU A 218 -63.30 40.63 -6.26
C LEU A 218 -63.36 41.12 -7.71
N ASN A 219 -62.44 40.67 -8.57
CA ASN A 219 -62.46 41.02 -9.99
C ASN A 219 -63.63 40.35 -10.73
N ASN A 220 -64.00 39.12 -10.35
CA ASN A 220 -65.13 38.41 -10.93
C ASN A 220 -66.50 38.98 -10.50
N THR A 221 -66.57 39.76 -9.42
CA THR A 221 -67.82 40.41 -8.96
C THR A 221 -68.07 41.80 -9.56
N LYS A 222 -67.11 42.35 -10.32
CA LYS A 222 -67.19 43.69 -10.95
C LYS A 222 -67.55 43.67 -12.46
N LEU A 223 -67.93 42.52 -13.00
CA LEU A 223 -68.50 42.33 -14.34
C LEU A 223 -70.01 42.05 -14.23
#